data_AF-A0A7C1ENS5-F1
#
_entry.id   AF-A0A7C1ENS5-F1
#
_cell.length_a   1.000
_cell.length_b   1.000
_cell.length_c   1.000
_cell.angle_alpha   90.00
_cell.angle_beta   90.00
_cell.angle_gamma   90.00
#
_symmetry.space_group_name_H-M   'P 1'
#
loop_
_entity.id
_entity.type
_entity.pdbx_description
1 polymer ?
#
loop_
_entity_poly.entity_id
_entity_poly.type
_entity_poly.pdbx_seq_one_letter_code
_entity_poly.pdbx_strand_id
1 'polypeptide(L)'
;MTLALMLREGTKTSHRAAESTPFIQAFFAAKVSADAYRELLIRLYQVYTALEHSFAEHQHHPVLGRLHSAALARTTALESDLQFYYGDDWQHHIQPTPATKTYVERIRTLAREWPLGLVAHHYTRYLGDLSGGQVLKRIATKAFQLMDGRGVAFYEFPAIPNHDEFKAKYRATLDELALESETAQKIVDEANHAFHLNTQLFTELQAN
;
A
#
# COMPACT_ATOMS: atom_id res chain seq x y z
N MET A 1 22.66 1.24 -12.64
CA MET A 1 21.48 0.41 -12.35
C MET A 1 20.28 1.34 -12.32
N THR A 2 19.15 1.00 -12.93
CA THR A 2 17.96 1.89 -12.91
C THR A 2 17.24 1.82 -11.57
N LEU A 3 16.53 2.87 -11.17
CA LEU A 3 15.88 2.94 -9.85
C LEU A 3 14.86 1.81 -9.66
N ALA A 4 14.07 1.47 -10.69
CA ALA A 4 13.10 0.38 -10.60
C ALA A 4 13.78 -0.97 -10.35
N LEU A 5 14.95 -1.22 -10.96
CA LEU A 5 15.72 -2.43 -10.72
C LEU A 5 16.34 -2.43 -9.32
N MET A 6 16.87 -1.28 -8.87
CA MET A 6 17.39 -1.11 -7.50
C MET A 6 16.32 -1.42 -6.45
N LEU A 7 15.11 -0.88 -6.62
CA LEU A 7 13.98 -1.13 -5.72
C LEU A 7 13.57 -2.60 -5.74
N ARG A 8 13.45 -3.21 -6.91
CA ARG A 8 13.04 -4.62 -7.04
C ARG A 8 14.01 -5.56 -6.34
N GLU A 9 15.30 -5.46 -6.64
CA GLU A 9 16.29 -6.38 -6.06
C GLU A 9 16.60 -6.02 -4.60
N GLY A 10 16.71 -4.73 -4.29
CA GLY A 10 17.02 -4.23 -2.95
C GLY A 10 15.94 -4.49 -1.90
N THR A 11 14.68 -4.71 -2.31
CA THR A 11 13.57 -4.99 -1.38
C THR A 11 13.13 -6.46 -1.35
N LYS A 12 13.77 -7.33 -2.15
CA LYS A 12 13.36 -8.73 -2.32
C LYS A 12 13.30 -9.52 -1.01
N THR A 13 14.25 -9.30 -0.10
CA THR A 13 14.27 -9.96 1.22
C THR A 13 13.12 -9.46 2.10
N SER A 14 12.91 -8.14 2.16
CA SER A 14 11.83 -7.53 2.96
C SER A 14 10.44 -7.88 2.42
N HIS A 15 10.29 -8.00 1.10
CA HIS A 15 9.08 -8.50 0.45
C HIS A 15 8.76 -9.93 0.90
N ARG A 16 9.74 -10.84 0.81
CA ARG A 16 9.56 -12.24 1.27
C ARG A 16 9.24 -12.31 2.76
N ALA A 17 9.89 -11.48 3.58
CA ALA A 17 9.61 -11.41 5.00
C ALA A 17 8.16 -10.99 5.29
N ALA A 18 7.67 -9.95 4.60
CA ALA A 18 6.29 -9.50 4.72
C ALA A 18 5.27 -10.60 4.31
N GLU A 19 5.53 -11.30 3.19
CA GLU A 19 4.70 -12.43 2.75
C GLU A 19 4.73 -13.62 3.72
N SER A 20 5.82 -13.80 4.45
CA SER A 20 5.99 -14.89 5.43
C SER A 20 5.35 -14.61 6.79
N THR A 21 4.78 -13.42 6.99
CA THR A 21 4.10 -13.10 8.26
C THR A 21 2.92 -14.05 8.50
N PRO A 22 2.65 -14.49 9.75
CA PRO A 22 1.58 -15.44 10.02
C PRO A 22 0.21 -14.98 9.51
N PHE A 23 -0.09 -13.68 9.61
CA PHE A 23 -1.32 -13.10 9.06
C PHE A 23 -1.43 -13.29 7.54
N ILE A 24 -0.38 -12.96 6.78
CA ILE A 24 -0.40 -13.10 5.32
C ILE A 24 -0.41 -14.57 4.90
N GLN A 25 0.29 -15.45 5.62
CA GLN A 25 0.22 -16.90 5.40
C GLN A 25 -1.19 -17.45 5.66
N ALA A 26 -1.84 -17.01 6.75
CA ALA A 26 -3.23 -17.36 7.04
C ALA A 26 -4.18 -16.81 5.96
N PHE A 27 -3.93 -15.60 5.46
CA PHE A 27 -4.67 -15.03 4.35
C PHE A 27 -4.52 -15.90 3.10
N PHE A 28 -3.30 -16.23 2.67
CA PHE A 28 -3.07 -17.12 1.53
C PHE A 28 -3.71 -18.50 1.68
N ALA A 29 -3.76 -19.02 2.91
CA ALA A 29 -4.44 -20.27 3.25
C ALA A 29 -5.97 -20.16 3.35
N ALA A 30 -6.56 -18.98 3.13
CA ALA A 30 -7.98 -18.68 3.34
C ALA A 30 -8.47 -18.98 4.77
N LYS A 31 -7.60 -18.77 5.77
CA LYS A 31 -7.86 -18.98 7.20
C LYS A 31 -7.98 -17.68 8.01
N VAL A 32 -7.90 -16.53 7.35
CA VAL A 32 -8.08 -15.23 8.00
C VAL A 32 -9.56 -15.03 8.37
N SER A 33 -9.83 -14.51 9.58
CA SER A 33 -11.20 -14.19 10.00
C SER A 33 -11.71 -12.93 9.30
N ALA A 34 -13.04 -12.79 9.20
CA ALA A 34 -13.65 -11.59 8.66
C ALA A 34 -13.27 -10.34 9.48
N ASP A 35 -13.24 -10.45 10.82
CA ASP A 35 -12.86 -9.34 11.69
C ASP A 35 -11.41 -8.92 11.50
N ALA A 36 -10.47 -9.86 11.40
CA ALA A 36 -9.07 -9.52 11.14
C ALA A 36 -8.88 -8.89 9.75
N TYR A 37 -9.69 -9.28 8.76
CA TYR A 37 -9.70 -8.61 7.45
C TYR A 37 -10.26 -7.19 7.53
N ARG A 38 -11.35 -6.97 8.26
CA ARG A 38 -11.93 -5.63 8.47
C ARG A 38 -10.96 -4.68 9.19
N GLU A 39 -10.28 -5.18 10.22
CA GLU A 39 -9.23 -4.45 10.93
C GLU A 39 -8.04 -4.11 10.02
N LEU A 40 -7.66 -5.01 9.11
CA LEU A 40 -6.67 -4.69 8.08
C LEU A 40 -7.12 -3.49 7.24
N LEU A 41 -8.38 -3.46 6.79
CA LEU A 41 -8.90 -2.36 5.95
C LEU A 41 -8.89 -1.02 6.70
N ILE A 42 -9.19 -1.00 8.00
CA ILE A 42 -9.08 0.22 8.83
C ILE A 42 -7.63 0.73 8.87
N ARG A 43 -6.66 -0.17 9.01
CA ARG A 43 -5.23 0.20 9.05
C ARG A 43 -4.76 0.72 7.69
N LEU A 44 -5.18 0.05 6.60
CA LEU A 44 -4.89 0.48 5.25
C LEU A 44 -5.52 1.86 4.97
N TYR A 45 -6.78 2.09 5.32
CA TYR A 45 -7.44 3.38 5.15
C TYR A 45 -6.62 4.54 5.72
N GLN A 46 -6.09 4.38 6.94
CA GLN A 46 -5.26 5.40 7.57
C GLN A 46 -3.93 5.64 6.84
N VAL A 47 -3.28 4.56 6.39
CA VAL A 47 -2.01 4.63 5.64
C VAL A 47 -2.21 5.28 4.27
N TYR A 48 -3.22 4.86 3.50
CA TYR A 48 -3.50 5.44 2.18
C TYR A 48 -3.97 6.89 2.28
N THR A 49 -4.81 7.23 3.27
CA THR A 49 -5.20 8.62 3.50
C THR A 49 -3.99 9.51 3.76
N ALA A 50 -3.04 9.06 4.58
CA ALA A 50 -1.80 9.81 4.81
C ALA A 50 -0.94 9.90 3.54
N LEU A 51 -0.75 8.80 2.83
CA LEU A 51 0.07 8.75 1.61
C LEU A 51 -0.50 9.62 0.49
N GLU A 52 -1.79 9.49 0.22
CA GLU A 52 -2.48 10.23 -0.84
C GLU A 52 -2.54 11.73 -0.54
N HIS A 53 -2.79 12.11 0.72
CA HIS A 53 -2.70 13.50 1.14
C HIS A 53 -1.29 14.07 0.92
N SER A 54 -0.25 13.36 1.36
CA SER A 54 1.13 13.81 1.20
C SER A 54 1.56 13.91 -0.27
N PHE A 55 1.05 13.04 -1.15
CA PHE A 55 1.26 13.17 -2.59
C PHE A 55 0.52 14.37 -3.18
N ALA A 56 -0.72 14.64 -2.74
CA ALA A 56 -1.49 15.80 -3.19
C ALA A 56 -0.81 17.13 -2.80
N GLU A 57 -0.26 17.23 -1.59
CA GLU A 57 0.54 18.39 -1.16
C GLU A 57 1.76 18.63 -2.06
N HIS A 58 2.30 17.57 -2.67
CA HIS A 58 3.47 17.61 -3.52
C HIS A 58 3.17 17.39 -5.01
N GLN A 59 1.94 17.66 -5.45
CA GLN A 59 1.53 17.45 -6.85
C GLN A 59 2.39 18.19 -7.89
N HIS A 60 2.99 19.32 -7.50
CA HIS A 60 3.89 20.11 -8.37
C HIS A 60 5.37 19.75 -8.22
N HIS A 61 5.72 18.78 -7.36
CA HIS A 61 7.10 18.34 -7.20
C HIS A 61 7.56 17.62 -8.48
N PRO A 62 8.77 17.93 -9.02
CA PRO A 62 9.21 17.44 -10.33
C PRO A 62 9.27 15.91 -10.45
N VAL A 63 9.46 15.22 -9.32
CA VAL A 63 9.40 13.76 -9.22
C VAL A 63 8.00 13.24 -8.88
N LEU A 64 7.44 13.61 -7.71
CA LEU A 64 6.20 13.04 -7.20
C LEU A 64 4.99 13.32 -8.10
N GLY A 65 4.91 14.52 -8.72
CA GLY A 65 3.86 14.86 -9.67
C GLY A 65 3.81 13.94 -10.88
N ARG A 66 4.95 13.37 -11.30
CA ARG A 66 5.03 12.41 -12.42
C ARG A 66 4.53 11.01 -12.05
N LEU A 67 4.60 10.66 -10.77
CA LEU A 67 4.14 9.36 -10.25
C LEU A 67 2.69 9.41 -9.78
N HIS A 68 2.16 10.60 -9.47
CA HIS A 68 0.79 10.79 -9.04
C HIS A 68 -0.19 10.35 -10.14
N SER A 69 -1.18 9.53 -9.76
CA SER A 69 -2.24 9.09 -10.65
C SER A 69 -3.52 8.88 -9.87
N ALA A 70 -4.59 9.59 -10.24
CA ALA A 70 -5.92 9.39 -9.65
C ALA A 70 -6.44 7.95 -9.86
N ALA A 71 -5.96 7.25 -10.90
CA ALA A 71 -6.31 5.85 -11.16
C ALA A 71 -5.79 4.88 -10.08
N LEU A 72 -4.78 5.29 -9.30
CA LEU A 72 -4.23 4.50 -8.20
C LEU A 72 -4.91 4.78 -6.86
N ALA A 73 -5.58 5.93 -6.67
CA ALA A 73 -6.13 6.33 -5.38
C ALA A 73 -7.04 5.24 -4.78
N ARG A 74 -6.84 4.93 -3.50
CA ARG A 74 -7.48 3.85 -2.75
C ARG A 74 -8.37 4.35 -1.64
N THR A 75 -8.21 5.58 -1.15
CA THR A 75 -8.97 6.07 0.01
C THR A 75 -10.49 5.92 -0.19
N THR A 76 -11.06 6.38 -1.31
CA THR A 76 -12.50 6.23 -1.58
C THR A 76 -12.94 4.77 -1.71
N ALA A 77 -12.08 3.89 -2.25
CA ALA A 77 -12.38 2.47 -2.33
C ALA A 77 -12.39 1.81 -0.94
N LEU A 78 -11.47 2.22 -0.06
CA LEU A 78 -11.41 1.79 1.33
C LEU A 78 -12.61 2.32 2.13
N GLU A 79 -13.05 3.56 1.90
CA GLU A 79 -14.29 4.10 2.49
C GLU A 79 -15.50 3.24 2.12
N SER A 80 -15.61 2.86 0.84
CA SER A 80 -16.69 1.97 0.38
C SER A 80 -16.64 0.59 1.05
N ASP A 81 -15.47 0.01 1.23
CA ASP A 81 -15.33 -1.28 1.92
C ASP A 81 -15.63 -1.15 3.42
N LEU A 82 -15.18 -0.07 4.06
CA LEU A 82 -15.47 0.19 5.48
C LEU A 82 -16.95 0.43 5.71
N GLN A 83 -17.64 1.17 4.84
CA GLN A 83 -19.09 1.32 4.90
C GLN A 83 -19.81 -0.01 4.70
N PHE A 84 -19.32 -0.87 3.80
CA PHE A 84 -19.88 -2.22 3.63
C PHE A 84 -19.77 -3.06 4.92
N TYR A 85 -18.64 -2.97 5.62
CA TYR A 85 -18.37 -3.81 6.80
C TYR A 85 -18.88 -3.27 8.14
N TYR A 86 -18.97 -1.95 8.29
CA TYR A 86 -19.31 -1.29 9.55
C TYR A 86 -20.56 -0.42 9.46
N GLY A 87 -21.18 -0.30 8.27
CA GLY A 87 -22.34 0.55 8.04
C GLY A 87 -21.99 2.03 8.09
N ASP A 88 -22.99 2.89 8.30
CA ASP A 88 -22.81 4.35 8.33
C ASP A 88 -21.93 4.82 9.50
N ASP A 89 -21.72 3.97 10.51
CA ASP A 89 -20.91 4.27 11.69
C ASP A 89 -19.42 3.95 11.54
N TRP A 90 -18.99 3.54 10.33
CA TRP A 90 -17.64 3.05 10.07
C TRP A 90 -16.52 4.00 10.53
N GLN A 91 -16.77 5.31 10.55
CA GLN A 91 -15.81 6.31 10.98
C GLN A 91 -15.44 6.19 12.47
N HIS A 92 -16.38 5.80 13.33
CA HIS A 92 -16.11 5.61 14.77
C HIS A 92 -15.19 4.42 15.04
N HIS A 93 -15.09 3.48 14.09
CA HIS A 93 -14.19 2.34 14.15
C HIS A 93 -12.75 2.67 13.76
N ILE A 94 -12.46 3.85 13.21
CA ILE A 94 -11.10 4.24 12.81
C ILE A 94 -10.28 4.58 14.07
N GLN A 95 -9.77 3.54 14.73
CA GLN A 95 -8.92 3.67 15.91
C GLN A 95 -7.45 3.35 15.53
N PRO A 96 -6.53 4.32 15.64
CA PRO A 96 -5.14 4.11 15.24
C PRO A 96 -4.40 3.20 16.23
N THR A 97 -3.96 2.04 15.76
CA THR A 97 -3.05 1.15 16.51
C THR A 97 -1.62 1.70 16.56
N PRO A 98 -0.74 1.26 17.47
CA PRO A 98 0.65 1.72 17.52
C PRO A 98 1.42 1.58 16.20
N ALA A 99 1.30 0.45 15.49
CA ALA A 99 1.94 0.27 14.18
C ALA A 99 1.35 1.21 13.13
N THR A 100 0.03 1.43 13.15
CA THR A 100 -0.63 2.35 12.22
C THR A 100 -0.18 3.80 12.46
N LYS A 101 -0.08 4.23 13.72
CA LYS A 101 0.46 5.56 14.09
C LYS A 101 1.89 5.72 13.59
N THR A 102 2.73 4.72 13.82
CA THR A 102 4.14 4.74 13.39
C THR A 102 4.26 4.87 11.88
N TYR A 103 3.46 4.11 11.12
CA TYR A 103 3.47 4.20 9.66
C TYR A 103 3.02 5.58 9.18
N VAL A 104 1.85 6.04 9.64
CA VAL A 104 1.30 7.34 9.24
C VAL A 104 2.26 8.48 9.59
N GLU A 105 2.90 8.44 10.76
CA GLU A 105 3.86 9.47 11.14
C GLU A 105 5.12 9.43 10.28
N ARG A 106 5.59 8.24 9.87
CA ARG A 106 6.72 8.14 8.93
C ARG A 106 6.40 8.81 7.60
N ILE A 107 5.22 8.54 7.03
CA ILE A 107 4.77 9.18 5.78
C ILE A 107 4.76 10.70 5.94
N ARG A 108 4.15 11.21 7.02
CA ARG A 108 4.07 12.65 7.27
C ARG A 108 5.43 13.30 7.50
N THR A 109 6.34 12.61 8.17
CA THR A 109 7.72 13.07 8.38
C THR A 109 8.45 13.18 7.05
N LEU A 110 8.36 12.16 6.19
CA LEU A 110 8.94 12.22 4.84
C LEU A 110 8.36 13.37 4.03
N ALA A 111 7.04 13.57 4.06
CA ALA A 111 6.40 14.67 3.36
C ALA A 111 6.93 16.05 3.79
N ARG A 112 7.34 16.23 5.05
CA ARG A 112 7.89 17.51 5.55
C ARG A 112 9.38 17.67 5.30
N GLU A 113 10.15 16.60 5.52
CA GLU A 113 11.61 16.69 5.63
C GLU A 113 12.33 16.18 4.38
N TRP A 114 11.77 15.19 3.70
CA TRP A 114 12.36 14.60 2.51
C TRP A 114 11.28 13.99 1.59
N PRO A 115 10.52 14.82 0.85
CA PRO A 115 9.36 14.38 0.08
C PRO A 115 9.68 13.28 -0.93
N LEU A 116 10.89 13.29 -1.48
CA LEU A 116 11.35 12.26 -2.42
C LEU A 116 11.29 10.83 -1.82
N GLY A 117 11.42 10.69 -0.50
CA GLY A 117 11.23 9.40 0.19
C GLY A 117 9.83 8.82 0.05
N LEU A 118 8.80 9.63 -0.25
CA LEU A 118 7.44 9.16 -0.51
C LEU A 118 7.37 8.21 -1.71
N VAL A 119 8.31 8.29 -2.66
CA VAL A 119 8.44 7.36 -3.79
C VAL A 119 8.54 5.92 -3.30
N ALA A 120 9.27 5.69 -2.20
CA ALA A 120 9.46 4.36 -1.63
C ALA A 120 8.15 3.74 -1.14
N HIS A 121 7.34 4.51 -0.41
CA HIS A 121 6.04 4.05 0.09
C HIS A 121 5.03 3.86 -1.04
N HIS A 122 5.00 4.77 -2.00
CA HIS A 122 4.15 4.67 -3.19
C HIS A 122 4.49 3.42 -4.00
N TYR A 123 5.78 3.16 -4.25
CA TYR A 123 6.26 1.95 -4.91
C TYR A 123 5.82 0.69 -4.14
N THR A 124 6.11 0.63 -2.84
CA THR A 124 5.86 -0.56 -2.01
C THR A 124 4.36 -0.90 -1.91
N ARG A 125 3.49 0.12 -1.80
CA ARG A 125 2.04 -0.08 -1.72
C ARG A 125 1.43 -0.41 -3.08
N TYR A 126 1.48 0.53 -4.03
CA TYR A 126 0.69 0.42 -5.27
C TYR A 126 1.15 -0.70 -6.21
N LEU A 127 2.46 -0.96 -6.35
CA LEU A 127 2.90 -2.10 -7.15
C LEU A 127 2.57 -3.44 -6.48
N GLY A 128 2.50 -3.46 -5.14
CA GLY A 128 2.01 -4.60 -4.37
C GLY A 128 0.53 -4.87 -4.64
N ASP A 129 -0.31 -3.83 -4.61
CA ASP A 129 -1.75 -3.94 -4.84
C ASP A 129 -2.10 -4.42 -6.27
N LEU A 130 -1.36 -3.93 -7.26
CA LEU A 130 -1.46 -4.33 -8.68
C LEU A 130 -0.81 -5.70 -8.97
N SER A 131 -0.22 -6.34 -7.96
CA SER A 131 0.43 -7.66 -8.08
C SER A 131 -0.17 -8.64 -7.08
N GLY A 132 0.41 -8.77 -5.88
CA GLY A 132 -0.07 -9.69 -4.84
C GLY A 132 -1.48 -9.36 -4.34
N GLY A 133 -1.87 -8.08 -4.35
CA GLY A 133 -3.22 -7.64 -3.98
C GLY A 133 -4.33 -8.32 -4.80
N GLN A 134 -4.08 -8.62 -6.07
CA GLN A 134 -5.04 -9.32 -6.92
C GLN A 134 -5.24 -10.79 -6.52
N VAL A 135 -4.21 -11.42 -5.93
CA VAL A 135 -4.34 -12.75 -5.33
C VAL A 135 -5.16 -12.67 -4.05
N LEU A 136 -4.86 -11.71 -3.18
CA LEU A 136 -5.59 -11.49 -1.92
C LEU A 136 -7.08 -11.19 -2.16
N LYS A 137 -7.40 -10.36 -3.16
CA LYS A 137 -8.76 -10.09 -3.62
C LYS A 137 -9.54 -11.38 -3.87
N ARG A 138 -8.98 -12.28 -4.69
CA ARG A 138 -9.64 -13.56 -5.05
C ARG A 138 -9.87 -14.43 -3.83
N ILE A 139 -8.91 -14.44 -2.90
CA ILE A 139 -9.04 -15.22 -1.67
C ILE A 139 -10.11 -14.63 -0.76
N ALA A 140 -10.09 -13.32 -0.50
CA ALA A 140 -11.10 -12.64 0.32
C ALA A 140 -12.51 -12.80 -0.26
N THR A 141 -12.66 -12.61 -1.57
CA THR A 141 -13.94 -12.79 -2.27
C THR A 141 -14.50 -14.19 -2.05
N LYS A 142 -13.66 -15.23 -2.17
CA LYS A 142 -14.09 -16.62 -1.97
C LYS A 142 -14.33 -16.95 -0.50
N ALA A 143 -13.42 -16.56 0.38
CA ALA A 143 -13.48 -16.88 1.81
C ALA A 143 -14.71 -16.25 2.50
N PHE A 144 -15.08 -15.03 2.09
CA PHE A 144 -16.18 -14.27 2.68
C PHE A 144 -17.44 -14.23 1.79
N GLN A 145 -17.46 -15.01 0.71
CA GLN A 145 -18.61 -15.13 -0.22
C GLN A 145 -19.11 -13.76 -0.73
N LEU A 146 -18.18 -12.88 -1.06
CA LEU A 146 -18.48 -11.52 -1.50
C LEU A 146 -18.98 -11.51 -2.95
N MET A 147 -19.91 -10.61 -3.24
CA MET A 147 -20.53 -10.43 -4.56
C MET A 147 -20.37 -9.00 -5.05
N ASP A 148 -20.37 -8.82 -6.37
CA ASP A 148 -20.38 -7.52 -7.05
C ASP A 148 -19.22 -6.58 -6.66
N GLY A 149 -18.09 -7.14 -6.23
CA GLY A 149 -16.90 -6.36 -5.82
C GLY A 149 -17.03 -5.64 -4.48
N ARG A 150 -18.14 -5.81 -3.74
CA ARG A 150 -18.34 -5.18 -2.43
C ARG A 150 -17.49 -5.83 -1.34
N GLY A 151 -16.90 -5.03 -0.47
CA GLY A 151 -16.00 -5.49 0.60
C GLY A 151 -14.57 -5.80 0.12
N VAL A 152 -14.28 -5.62 -1.16
CA VAL A 152 -12.94 -5.79 -1.77
C VAL A 152 -12.64 -4.67 -2.78
N ALA A 153 -13.37 -3.55 -2.75
CA ALA A 153 -13.21 -2.43 -3.66
C ALA A 153 -11.79 -1.86 -3.62
N PHE A 154 -11.10 -1.93 -2.48
CA PHE A 154 -9.69 -1.58 -2.33
C PHE A 154 -8.80 -2.21 -3.41
N TYR A 155 -9.08 -3.46 -3.79
CA TYR A 155 -8.29 -4.21 -4.77
C TYR A 155 -8.73 -3.97 -6.22
N GLU A 156 -9.78 -3.17 -6.47
CA GLU A 156 -10.33 -2.89 -7.79
C GLU A 156 -9.75 -1.61 -8.39
N PHE A 157 -9.16 -1.70 -9.59
CA PHE A 157 -8.57 -0.57 -10.31
C PHE A 157 -9.30 -0.36 -11.64
N PRO A 158 -10.56 0.11 -11.65
CA PRO A 158 -11.36 0.19 -12.88
C PRO A 158 -10.76 1.11 -13.95
N ALA A 159 -9.98 2.12 -13.53
CA ALA A 159 -9.27 3.03 -14.43
C ALA A 159 -7.94 2.44 -14.98
N ILE A 160 -7.56 1.23 -14.56
CA ILE A 160 -6.33 0.54 -14.97
C ILE A 160 -6.71 -0.84 -15.55
N PRO A 161 -7.18 -0.92 -16.80
CA PRO A 161 -7.62 -2.19 -17.39
C PRO A 161 -6.48 -3.20 -17.58
N ASN A 162 -5.24 -2.73 -17.75
CA ASN A 162 -4.06 -3.57 -17.90
C ASN A 162 -3.03 -3.24 -16.80
N HIS A 163 -3.03 -4.05 -15.73
CA HIS A 163 -2.12 -3.85 -14.61
C HIS A 163 -0.65 -4.02 -15.01
N ASP A 164 -0.31 -4.95 -15.91
CA ASP A 164 1.09 -5.18 -16.28
C ASP A 164 1.67 -4.04 -17.10
N GLU A 165 0.89 -3.50 -18.04
CA GLU A 165 1.25 -2.30 -18.79
C GLU A 165 1.41 -1.09 -17.86
N PHE A 166 0.47 -0.89 -16.92
CA PHE A 166 0.56 0.21 -15.96
C PHE A 166 1.81 0.09 -15.07
N LYS A 167 2.10 -1.12 -14.54
CA LYS A 167 3.31 -1.36 -13.75
C LYS A 167 4.58 -1.16 -14.57
N ALA A 168 4.58 -1.50 -15.86
CA ALA A 168 5.71 -1.24 -16.76
C ALA A 168 5.93 0.27 -16.95
N LYS A 169 4.86 1.02 -17.23
CA LYS A 169 4.91 2.49 -17.33
C LYS A 169 5.38 3.15 -16.03
N TYR A 170 4.86 2.71 -14.89
CA TYR A 170 5.28 3.20 -13.57
C TYR A 170 6.79 3.01 -13.34
N ARG A 171 7.32 1.83 -13.67
CA ARG A 171 8.77 1.55 -13.58
C ARG A 171 9.58 2.39 -14.55
N ALA A 172 9.10 2.61 -15.77
CA ALA A 172 9.75 3.51 -16.71
C ALA A 172 9.80 4.96 -16.17
N THR A 173 8.73 5.45 -15.55
CA THR A 173 8.71 6.77 -14.89
C THR A 173 9.76 6.85 -13.76
N LEU A 174 9.95 5.78 -12.97
CA LEU A 174 11.00 5.72 -11.96
C LEU A 174 12.40 5.76 -12.56
N ASP A 175 12.61 5.09 -13.69
CA ASP A 175 13.90 5.00 -14.37
C ASP A 175 14.28 6.31 -15.07
N GLU A 176 13.30 7.14 -15.40
CA GLU A 176 13.48 8.50 -15.93
C GLU A 176 13.78 9.55 -14.84
N LEU A 177 13.79 9.16 -13.56
CA LEU A 177 14.23 10.04 -12.48
C LEU A 177 15.76 10.14 -12.52
N ALA A 178 16.28 11.28 -12.97
CA ALA A 178 17.71 11.57 -13.00
C ALA A 178 18.25 11.82 -11.57
N LEU A 179 18.32 10.76 -10.77
CA LEU A 179 18.78 10.80 -9.38
C LEU A 179 20.25 10.40 -9.26
N GLU A 180 20.93 11.03 -8.31
CA GLU A 180 22.26 10.59 -7.89
C GLU A 180 22.18 9.22 -7.21
N SER A 181 23.25 8.43 -7.34
CA SER A 181 23.31 7.05 -6.82
C SER A 181 23.02 6.97 -5.31
N GLU A 182 23.50 7.93 -4.52
CA GLU A 182 23.23 7.98 -3.08
C GLU A 182 21.75 8.22 -2.78
N THR A 183 21.11 9.14 -3.50
CA THR A 183 19.68 9.41 -3.38
C THR A 183 18.85 8.20 -3.77
N ALA A 184 19.21 7.52 -4.87
CA ALA A 184 18.55 6.29 -5.30
C ALA A 184 18.66 5.19 -4.23
N GLN A 185 19.85 5.01 -3.63
CA GLN A 185 20.04 4.05 -2.54
C GLN A 185 19.20 4.40 -1.31
N LYS A 186 19.12 5.69 -0.94
CA LYS A 186 18.30 6.16 0.18
C LYS A 186 16.81 5.85 -0.01
N ILE A 187 16.31 5.89 -1.25
CA ILE A 187 14.93 5.50 -1.59
C ILE A 187 14.75 3.98 -1.44
N VAL A 188 15.75 3.17 -1.81
CA VAL A 188 15.71 1.71 -1.62
C VAL A 188 15.71 1.35 -0.13
N ASP A 189 16.50 2.05 0.68
CA ASP A 189 16.53 1.85 2.13
C ASP A 189 15.17 2.22 2.75
N GLU A 190 14.57 3.33 2.30
CA GLU A 190 13.22 3.70 2.73
C GLU A 190 12.16 2.69 2.27
N ALA A 191 12.33 2.08 1.09
CA ALA A 191 11.39 1.07 0.60
C ALA A 191 11.44 -0.19 1.49
N ASN A 192 12.63 -0.58 1.95
CA ASN A 192 12.80 -1.63 2.95
C ASN A 192 12.13 -1.26 4.27
N HIS A 193 12.26 0.00 4.71
CA HIS A 193 11.57 0.49 5.90
C HIS A 193 10.04 0.46 5.72
N ALA A 194 9.51 0.82 4.54
CA ALA A 194 8.10 0.68 4.22
C ALA A 194 7.61 -0.77 4.30
N PHE A 195 8.41 -1.76 3.86
CA PHE A 195 8.09 -3.18 4.05
C PHE A 195 8.09 -3.58 5.54
N HIS A 196 9.01 -3.06 6.33
CA HIS A 196 9.04 -3.30 7.78
C HIS A 196 7.78 -2.75 8.47
N LEU A 197 7.39 -1.52 8.15
CA LEU A 197 6.17 -0.90 8.69
C LEU A 197 4.91 -1.69 8.29
N ASN A 198 4.82 -2.16 7.04
CA ASN A 198 3.73 -3.06 6.61
C ASN A 198 3.72 -4.36 7.42
N THR A 199 4.89 -4.94 7.68
CA THR A 199 5.02 -6.17 8.48
C THR A 199 4.55 -5.97 9.92
N GLN A 200 4.80 -4.81 10.52
CA GLN A 200 4.29 -4.45 11.84
C GLN A 200 2.76 -4.36 11.86
N LEU A 201 2.13 -3.78 10.81
CA LEU A 201 0.68 -3.78 10.68
C LEU A 201 0.11 -5.20 10.68
N PHE A 202 0.73 -6.13 9.95
CA PHE A 202 0.28 -7.53 9.90
C PHE A 202 0.50 -8.27 11.22
N THR A 203 1.60 -7.97 11.91
CA THR A 203 1.92 -8.60 13.20
C THR A 203 0.92 -8.22 14.27
N GLU A 204 0.52 -6.95 14.34
CA GLU A 204 -0.52 -6.50 15.27
C GLU A 204 -1.92 -7.07 14.97
N LEU A 205 -2.18 -7.64 13.78
CA LEU A 205 -3.45 -8.33 13.48
C LEU A 205 -3.49 -9.75 14.03
N GLN A 206 -2.35 -10.31 14.43
CA GLN A 206 -2.26 -11.65 15.04
C GLN A 206 -2.36 -11.60 16.56
N ALA A 207 -2.05 -10.46 17.17
CA ALA A 207 -2.06 -10.30 18.62
C ALA A 207 -3.46 -10.06 19.21
N ASN A 208 -4.49 -9.98 18.36
CA ASN A 208 -5.88 -9.68 18.71
C ASN A 208 -6.77 -10.92 18.53
#